data_AF-A0A920S168-F1
#
_entry.id   AF-A0A920S168-F1
#
_cell.length_a   1.000
_cell.length_b   1.000
_cell.length_c   1.000
_cell.angle_alpha   90.00
_cell.angle_beta   90.00
_cell.angle_gamma   90.00
#
_symmetry.space_group_name_H-M   'P 1'
#
loop_
_entity.id
_entity.type
_entity.pdbx_description
1 polymer ?
#
loop_
_entity_poly.entity_id
_entity_poly.type
_entity_poly.pdbx_seq_one_letter_code
_entity_poly.pdbx_strand_id
1 'polypeptide(L)'
;MNQRGFERARDCGIDEVGMVIVSTDTYNMKNQNVVTQESIDNWLSIAAEAKSAGIRTSVVIACSFGCPYEGEIDPEHIASIAEQVLKGKPDVLGLADSVGVAVPSQIKKTFSL
;
A
#
# COMPACT_ATOMS: atom_id res chain seq x y z
N MET A 1 -6.35 4.54 -4.69
CA MET A 1 -6.75 5.96 -4.57
C MET A 1 -5.82 6.78 -5.45
N ASN A 2 -6.33 7.82 -6.12
CA ASN A 2 -5.50 8.76 -6.89
C ASN A 2 -5.70 10.18 -6.35
N GLN A 3 -4.87 11.12 -6.83
CA GLN A 3 -4.89 12.52 -6.39
C GLN A 3 -6.28 13.14 -6.39
N ARG A 4 -7.03 12.97 -7.49
CA ARG A 4 -8.41 13.48 -7.61
C ARG A 4 -9.37 12.86 -6.58
N GLY A 5 -9.16 11.58 -6.25
CA GLY A 5 -9.90 10.90 -5.19
C GLY A 5 -9.61 11.50 -3.82
N PHE A 6 -8.34 11.76 -3.53
CA PHE A 6 -7.92 12.42 -2.28
C PHE A 6 -8.50 13.84 -2.16
N GLU A 7 -8.41 14.67 -3.20
CA GLU A 7 -8.97 16.03 -3.21
C GLU A 7 -10.46 16.04 -2.86
N ARG A 8 -11.24 15.17 -3.52
CA ARG A 8 -12.67 15.03 -3.22
C ARG A 8 -12.92 14.62 -1.77
N ALA A 9 -12.12 13.69 -1.27
CA ALA A 9 -12.25 13.17 0.08
C ALA A 9 -11.93 14.26 1.12
N ARG A 10 -10.84 15.01 0.91
CA ARG A 10 -10.46 16.20 1.70
C ARG A 10 -11.57 17.25 1.71
N ASP A 11 -12.14 17.57 0.55
CA ASP A 11 -13.17 18.61 0.43
C ASP A 11 -14.49 18.21 1.11
N CYS A 12 -14.69 16.93 1.45
CA CYS A 12 -15.79 16.45 2.28
C CYS A 12 -15.54 16.56 3.80
N GLY A 13 -14.36 17.01 4.25
CA GLY A 13 -14.06 17.19 5.67
C GLY A 13 -13.90 15.88 6.45
N ILE A 14 -13.37 14.83 5.81
CA ILE A 14 -13.07 13.55 6.47
C ILE A 14 -11.85 13.63 7.38
N ASP A 15 -11.80 12.74 8.39
CA ASP A 15 -10.71 12.67 9.36
C ASP A 15 -9.53 11.79 8.90
N GLU A 16 -9.77 10.86 7.96
CA GLU A 16 -8.78 9.87 7.53
C GLU A 16 -8.97 9.43 6.07
N VAL A 17 -7.85 9.24 5.36
CA VAL A 17 -7.82 8.64 4.02
C VAL A 17 -6.97 7.36 3.98
N GLY A 18 -7.44 6.37 3.24
CA GLY A 18 -6.77 5.08 3.06
C GLY A 18 -6.29 4.86 1.62
N MET A 19 -5.06 4.38 1.45
CA MET A 19 -4.51 3.96 0.15
C MET A 19 -4.13 2.48 0.16
N VAL A 20 -4.29 1.83 -0.99
CA VAL A 20 -3.79 0.47 -1.23
C VAL A 20 -2.67 0.53 -2.26
N ILE A 21 -1.56 -0.12 -1.96
CA ILE A 21 -0.43 -0.34 -2.86
C ILE A 21 -0.34 -1.84 -3.10
N VAL A 22 -0.37 -2.27 -4.36
CA VAL A 22 -0.21 -3.68 -4.72
C VAL A 22 1.28 -3.99 -4.83
N SER A 23 1.75 -5.08 -4.23
CA SER A 23 3.18 -5.43 -4.21
C SER A 23 3.75 -5.96 -5.54
N THR A 24 2.90 -6.35 -6.49
CA THR A 24 3.30 -7.01 -7.74
C THR A 24 2.80 -6.23 -8.97
N ASP A 25 3.68 -6.02 -9.94
CA ASP A 25 3.39 -5.23 -11.13
C ASP A 25 2.38 -5.91 -12.05
N THR A 26 2.40 -7.24 -12.20
CA THR A 26 1.44 -7.94 -13.09
C THR A 26 0.01 -7.77 -12.57
N TYR A 27 -0.18 -7.85 -11.25
CA TYR A 27 -1.49 -7.62 -10.64
C TYR A 27 -1.90 -6.16 -10.77
N ASN A 28 -0.99 -5.23 -10.49
CA ASN A 28 -1.30 -3.81 -10.49
C ASN A 28 -1.59 -3.30 -11.90
N MET A 29 -0.83 -3.73 -12.90
CA MET A 29 -1.05 -3.41 -14.31
C MET A 29 -2.42 -3.93 -14.80
N LYS A 30 -2.81 -5.16 -14.43
CA LYS A 30 -4.12 -5.70 -14.82
C LYS A 30 -5.32 -4.97 -14.18
N ASN A 31 -5.14 -4.37 -13.00
CA ASN A 31 -6.23 -3.73 -12.26
C ASN A 31 -6.27 -2.21 -12.42
N GLN A 32 -5.11 -1.57 -12.50
CA GLN A 32 -4.95 -0.12 -12.41
C GLN A 32 -4.06 0.47 -13.52
N ASN A 33 -3.49 -0.35 -14.41
CA ASN A 33 -2.56 0.09 -15.47
C ASN A 33 -1.38 0.94 -14.98
N VAL A 34 -0.90 0.66 -13.76
CA VAL A 34 0.27 1.31 -13.15
C VAL A 34 1.16 0.26 -12.51
N VAL A 35 2.45 0.54 -12.42
CA VAL A 35 3.41 -0.30 -11.67
C VAL A 35 3.39 0.05 -10.17
N THR A 36 3.96 -0.83 -9.36
CA THR A 36 4.03 -0.68 -7.90
C THR A 36 4.71 0.63 -7.51
N GLN A 37 5.82 0.98 -8.17
CA GLN A 37 6.58 2.19 -7.88
C GLN A 37 5.76 3.47 -8.12
N GLU A 38 5.01 3.55 -9.21
CA GLU A 38 4.13 4.69 -9.49
C GLU A 38 3.04 4.85 -8.42
N SER A 39 2.56 3.73 -7.85
CA SER A 39 1.60 3.75 -6.75
C SER A 39 2.23 4.28 -5.46
N ILE A 40 3.50 3.94 -5.19
CA ILE A 40 4.29 4.46 -4.07
C ILE A 40 4.50 5.97 -4.23
N ASP A 41 4.90 6.43 -5.41
CA ASP A 41 5.17 7.84 -5.67
C ASP A 41 3.90 8.69 -5.50
N ASN A 42 2.77 8.21 -6.01
CA ASN A 42 1.46 8.84 -5.84
C ASN A 42 1.04 8.86 -4.36
N TRP A 43 1.29 7.77 -3.62
CA TRP A 43 1.07 7.74 -2.17
C TRP A 43 1.88 8.83 -1.45
N LEU A 44 3.17 8.99 -1.76
CA LEU A 44 4.01 9.99 -1.11
C LEU A 44 3.52 11.42 -1.34
N SER A 45 3.01 11.71 -2.54
CA SER A 45 2.38 13.01 -2.84
C SER A 45 1.13 13.23 -1.99
N ILE A 46 0.21 12.25 -1.97
CA ILE A 46 -1.04 12.33 -1.20
C ILE A 46 -0.76 12.45 0.29
N ALA A 47 0.20 11.69 0.83
CA ALA A 47 0.56 11.73 2.24
C ALA A 47 1.06 13.11 2.68
N ALA A 48 1.86 13.78 1.83
CA ALA A 48 2.35 15.14 2.10
C ALA A 48 1.20 16.16 2.17
N GLU A 49 0.23 16.05 1.26
CA GLU A 49 -0.95 16.93 1.25
C GLU A 49 -1.91 16.64 2.41
N ALA A 50 -2.19 15.37 2.68
CA ALA A 50 -3.04 14.95 3.80
C ALA A 50 -2.49 15.46 5.13
N LYS A 51 -1.17 15.31 5.35
CA LYS A 51 -0.50 15.85 6.52
C LYS A 51 -0.65 17.37 6.63
N SER A 52 -0.51 18.11 5.52
CA SER A 52 -0.67 19.56 5.50
C SER A 52 -2.12 20.00 5.79
N ALA A 53 -3.09 19.15 5.44
CA ALA A 53 -4.51 19.34 5.75
C ALA A 53 -4.92 18.82 7.14
N GLY A 54 -4.00 18.23 7.91
CA GLY A 54 -4.31 17.63 9.22
C GLY A 54 -5.16 16.35 9.15
N ILE A 55 -5.18 15.69 7.99
CA ILE A 55 -5.93 14.45 7.75
C ILE A 55 -5.02 13.25 8.02
N ARG A 56 -5.51 12.27 8.77
CA ARG A 56 -4.77 11.03 9.03
C ARG A 56 -4.69 10.16 7.79
N THR A 57 -3.69 9.31 7.74
CA THR A 57 -3.45 8.46 6.58
C THR A 57 -3.19 7.01 6.97
N SER A 58 -3.83 6.09 6.25
CA SER A 58 -3.58 4.66 6.34
C SER A 58 -3.16 4.09 4.99
N VAL A 59 -2.23 3.14 5.00
CA VAL A 59 -1.77 2.44 3.79
C VAL A 59 -1.78 0.96 4.01
N VAL A 60 -2.26 0.22 3.03
CA VAL A 60 -2.22 -1.24 3.00
C VAL A 60 -1.40 -1.71 1.80
N ILE A 61 -0.41 -2.55 2.05
CA ILE A 61 0.28 -3.30 1.00
C ILE A 61 -0.54 -4.55 0.72
N ALA A 62 -1.07 -4.67 -0.49
CA ALA A 62 -1.83 -5.81 -0.98
C ALA A 62 -0.91 -6.86 -1.65
N CYS A 63 -1.39 -8.09 -1.75
CA CYS A 63 -0.61 -9.25 -2.23
C CYS A 63 0.69 -9.45 -1.43
N SER A 64 0.68 -9.23 -0.11
CA SER A 64 1.89 -9.33 0.71
C SER A 64 2.40 -10.75 0.90
N PHE A 65 1.54 -11.76 0.72
CA PHE A 65 1.87 -13.15 1.03
C PHE A 65 1.68 -14.09 -0.17
N GLY A 66 1.29 -13.54 -1.31
CA GLY A 66 1.02 -14.27 -2.53
C GLY A 66 0.30 -13.42 -3.56
N CYS A 67 0.57 -13.70 -4.82
CA CYS A 67 -0.05 -13.07 -5.97
C CYS A 67 -0.63 -14.14 -6.90
N PRO A 68 -1.87 -13.99 -7.42
CA PRO A 68 -2.47 -14.97 -8.32
C PRO A 68 -1.79 -15.03 -9.70
N TYR A 69 -0.90 -14.07 -9.99
CA TYR A 69 -0.16 -14.02 -11.25
C TYR A 69 1.33 -14.34 -11.09
N GLU A 70 1.95 -13.87 -10.01
CA GLU A 70 3.40 -14.00 -9.79
C GLU A 70 3.77 -15.08 -8.76
N GLY A 71 2.77 -15.68 -8.10
CA GLY A 71 2.97 -16.77 -7.15
C GLY A 71 3.41 -16.30 -5.77
N GLU A 72 4.42 -16.96 -5.22
CA GLU A 72 4.96 -16.64 -3.89
C GLU A 72 5.70 -15.30 -3.91
N ILE A 73 5.55 -14.54 -2.82
CA ILE A 73 6.18 -13.23 -2.67
C ILE A 73 7.26 -13.30 -1.59
N ASP A 74 8.44 -12.79 -1.91
CA ASP A 74 9.56 -12.71 -0.98
C ASP A 74 9.26 -11.68 0.13
N PRO A 75 9.34 -12.05 1.42
CA PRO A 75 9.20 -11.11 2.52
C PRO A 75 10.13 -9.88 2.45
N GLU A 76 11.34 -10.03 1.91
CA GLU A 76 12.28 -8.90 1.75
C GLU A 76 11.76 -7.86 0.75
N HIS A 77 11.05 -8.31 -0.30
CA HIS A 77 10.38 -7.41 -1.25
C HIS A 77 9.28 -6.59 -0.56
N ILE A 78 8.52 -7.23 0.33
CA ILE A 78 7.49 -6.54 1.13
C ILE A 78 8.11 -5.55 2.10
N ALA A 79 9.22 -5.90 2.75
CA ALA A 79 9.96 -4.99 3.62
C ALA A 79 10.46 -3.77 2.83
N SER A 80 11.01 -3.97 1.62
CA SER A 80 11.47 -2.87 0.76
C SER A 80 10.33 -1.91 0.37
N ILE A 81 9.16 -2.44 0.01
CA ILE A 81 7.98 -1.60 -0.27
C ILE A 81 7.55 -0.85 0.99
N ALA A 82 7.49 -1.53 2.14
CA ALA A 82 7.12 -0.93 3.42
C ALA A 82 8.05 0.24 3.79
N GLU A 83 9.37 0.07 3.65
CA GLU A 83 10.35 1.14 3.88
C GLU A 83 10.09 2.38 3.02
N GLN A 84 9.76 2.18 1.74
CA GLN A 84 9.43 3.29 0.84
C GLN A 84 8.12 3.97 1.24
N VAL A 85 7.09 3.20 1.56
CA VAL A 85 5.78 3.70 2.00
C VAL A 85 5.90 4.49 3.30
N LEU A 86 6.73 4.02 4.24
CA LEU A 86 6.98 4.67 5.53
C LEU A 86 7.61 6.06 5.41
N LYS A 87 8.23 6.41 4.27
CA LYS A 87 8.68 7.79 4.01
C LYS A 87 7.52 8.79 4.02
N GLY A 88 6.31 8.35 3.66
CA GLY A 88 5.08 9.12 3.75
C GLY A 88 4.54 9.28 5.19
N LYS A 89 5.11 8.55 6.15
CA LYS A 89 4.75 8.54 7.58
C LYS A 89 3.24 8.30 7.81
N PRO A 90 2.69 7.18 7.30
CA PRO A 90 1.29 6.85 7.56
C PRO A 90 1.06 6.64 9.06
N ASP A 91 -0.14 6.98 9.54
CA ASP A 91 -0.60 6.67 10.89
C ASP A 91 -0.78 5.16 11.08
N VAL A 92 -1.17 4.46 10.00
CA VAL A 92 -1.34 3.01 9.97
C VAL A 92 -0.72 2.43 8.71
N LEU A 93 0.16 1.43 8.88
CA LEU A 93 0.62 0.56 7.80
C LEU A 93 0.09 -0.86 8.02
N GLY A 94 -0.59 -1.40 7.02
CA GLY A 94 -1.11 -2.78 7.00
C GLY A 94 -0.47 -3.63 5.90
N LEU A 95 -0.36 -4.93 6.15
CA LEU A 95 -0.03 -5.95 5.16
C LEU A 95 -1.24 -6.85 4.95
N ALA A 96 -1.63 -7.10 3.70
CA ALA A 96 -2.83 -7.86 3.39
C ALA A 96 -2.53 -9.13 2.61
N ASP A 97 -3.09 -10.24 3.10
CA ASP A 97 -3.27 -11.47 2.34
C ASP A 97 -4.50 -11.34 1.42
N SER A 98 -4.32 -10.62 0.32
CA SER A 98 -5.43 -10.24 -0.57
C SER A 98 -6.14 -11.44 -1.23
N VAL A 99 -5.45 -12.57 -1.37
CA VAL A 99 -5.96 -13.78 -2.02
C VAL A 99 -6.25 -14.94 -1.06
N GLY A 100 -5.92 -14.81 0.23
CA GLY A 100 -6.21 -15.82 1.24
C GLY A 100 -5.31 -17.05 1.17
N VAL A 101 -4.07 -16.90 0.70
CA VAL A 101 -3.12 -18.02 0.51
C VAL A 101 -2.06 -18.10 1.60
N ALA A 102 -2.01 -17.12 2.51
CA ALA A 102 -0.96 -17.05 3.52
C ALA A 102 -1.09 -18.20 4.53
N VAL A 103 0.05 -18.74 4.94
CA VAL A 103 0.16 -19.68 6.06
C VAL A 103 0.89 -19.04 7.25
N PRO A 104 0.67 -19.52 8.50
CA PRO A 104 1.26 -18.92 9.68
C PRO A 104 2.79 -18.77 9.66
N SER A 105 3.52 -19.65 8.98
CA SER A 105 4.98 -19.57 8.83
C SER A 105 5.41 -18.38 7.97
N GLN A 106 4.66 -18.06 6.90
CA GLN A 106 4.93 -16.89 6.05
C GLN A 106 4.71 -15.59 6.82
N ILE A 107 3.60 -15.50 7.57
CA ILE A 107 3.33 -14.34 8.44
C ILE A 107 4.50 -14.13 9.40
N LYS A 108 4.92 -15.19 10.12
CA LYS A 108 6.05 -15.10 11.06
C LYS A 108 7.33 -14.62 10.38
N LYS A 109 7.65 -15.14 9.19
CA LYS A 109 8.85 -14.76 8.45
C LYS A 109 8.83 -13.27 8.10
N THR A 110 7.71 -12.75 7.59
CA THR A 110 7.57 -11.33 7.21
C THR A 110 7.69 -10.38 8.39
N PHE A 111 7.12 -10.72 9.56
CA PHE A 111 7.18 -9.85 10.75
C PHE A 111 8.44 -10.06 11.61
N SER A 112 9.38 -10.91 11.19
CA SER A 112 10.64 -11.16 11.90
C SER A 112 11.86 -10.57 11.18
N LEU A 113 11.66 -9.84 10.07
CA LEU A 113 12.70 -9.05 9.40
C LEU A 113 13.03 -7.80 10.22
#